data_AF-A0A1H4FH32-F1
#
_entry.id   AF-A0A1H4FH32-F1
#
_cell.length_a   1.000
_cell.length_b   1.000
_cell.length_c   1.000
_cell.angle_alpha   90.00
_cell.angle_beta   90.00
_cell.angle_gamma   90.00
#
_symmetry.space_group_name_H-M   'P 1'
#
loop_
_entity.id
_entity.type
_entity.pdbx_description
1 polymer ?
#
loop_
_entity_poly.entity_id
_entity_poly.type
_entity_poly.pdbx_seq_one_letter_code
_entity_poly.pdbx_strand_id
1 'polypeptide(L)'
;MNNDEVMEKYGISKKLGIGIMLQVLLMIAALILTIIGIINNTNLHRAIIYIGQAAACILIIVFGVFRFKDRNRKFLRIVLNSYALLEALRAALLNTDGVNPWVGALAKFILAVLACNCVLVAERMEKGSSEKISLGMVILEIVLYIVFLVGFPGVMLGHLNRFLPLVGVLIAGSIAILQKGKNSQLGKE
;
A
#
# COMPACT_ATOMS: atom_id res chain seq x y z
N MET A 1 12.57 20.97 24.15
CA MET A 1 12.77 21.18 22.71
C MET A 1 11.42 21.24 22.07
N ASN A 2 11.10 22.38 21.45
CA ASN A 2 9.80 22.60 20.83
C ASN A 2 9.74 21.81 19.51
N ASN A 3 8.58 21.26 19.13
CA ASN A 3 8.45 20.45 17.91
C ASN A 3 8.93 21.21 16.65
N ASP A 4 8.76 22.54 16.63
CA ASP A 4 9.21 23.38 15.54
C ASP A 4 10.77 23.46 15.43
N GLU A 5 11.51 23.41 16.55
CA GLU A 5 12.99 23.42 16.55
C GLU A 5 13.60 22.11 16.02
N VAL A 6 12.92 20.99 16.23
CA VAL A 6 13.32 19.70 15.66
C VAL A 6 13.10 19.71 14.15
N MET A 7 11.94 20.18 13.68
CA MET A 7 11.61 20.20 12.25
C MET A 7 12.56 21.10 11.44
N GLU A 8 12.97 22.24 12.01
CA GLU A 8 13.89 23.18 11.37
C GLU A 8 15.32 22.61 11.26
N LYS A 9 15.80 21.91 12.29
CA LYS A 9 17.12 21.26 12.30
C LYS A 9 17.25 20.12 11.26
N TYR A 10 16.13 19.56 10.80
CA TYR A 10 16.10 18.50 9.78
C TYR A 10 15.74 18.98 8.37
N GLY A 11 15.46 20.28 8.16
CA GLY A 11 15.07 20.82 6.86
C GLY A 11 13.72 20.32 6.36
N ILE A 12 12.83 19.94 7.29
CA ILE A 12 11.51 19.39 6.99
C ILE A 12 10.48 20.52 7.10
N SER A 13 9.85 20.88 5.98
CA SER A 13 8.73 21.84 6.02
C SER A 13 7.57 21.26 6.84
N LYS A 14 6.83 22.12 7.55
CA LYS A 14 5.70 21.71 8.42
C LYS A 14 4.68 20.82 7.70
N LYS A 15 4.43 21.10 6.40
CA LYS A 15 3.57 20.29 5.52
C LYS A 15 4.10 18.88 5.27
N LEU A 16 5.41 18.73 5.10
CA LEU A 16 6.05 17.44 4.87
C LEU A 16 6.03 16.56 6.15
N GLY A 17 6.22 17.17 7.32
CA GLY A 17 6.12 16.43 8.59
C GLY A 17 4.72 15.90 8.88
N ILE A 18 3.67 16.66 8.55
CA ILE A 18 2.28 16.18 8.64
C ILE A 18 2.06 14.97 7.72
N GLY A 19 2.60 15.00 6.50
CA GLY A 19 2.53 13.88 5.57
C GLY A 19 3.19 12.60 6.10
N ILE A 20 4.38 12.72 6.69
CA ILE A 20 5.10 11.59 7.30
C ILE A 20 4.31 11.05 8.51
N MET A 21 3.77 11.93 9.36
CA MET A 21 2.95 11.50 10.51
C MET A 21 1.71 10.73 10.06
N LEU A 22 0.99 11.23 9.05
CA LEU A 22 -0.18 10.57 8.49
C LEU A 22 0.19 9.21 7.88
N GLN A 23 1.31 9.15 7.15
CA GLN A 23 1.84 7.92 6.59
C GLN A 23 2.11 6.87 7.68
N VAL A 24 2.79 7.24 8.76
CA VAL A 24 3.07 6.34 9.89
C VAL A 24 1.78 5.84 10.52
N LEU A 25 0.78 6.71 10.71
CA LEU A 25 -0.51 6.33 11.28
C LEU A 25 -1.27 5.33 10.40
N LEU A 26 -1.27 5.54 9.07
CA LEU A 26 -1.83 4.59 8.11
C LEU A 26 -1.13 3.23 8.19
N MET A 27 0.20 3.20 8.33
CA MET A 27 0.96 1.95 8.41
C MET A 27 0.74 1.22 9.73
N ILE A 28 0.64 1.93 10.86
CA ILE A 28 0.29 1.32 12.15
C ILE A 28 -1.10 0.68 12.07
N ALA A 29 -2.09 1.40 11.52
CA ALA A 29 -3.44 0.86 11.33
C ALA A 29 -3.41 -0.39 10.42
N ALA A 30 -2.68 -0.33 9.30
CA ALA A 30 -2.51 -1.47 8.39
C ALA A 30 -1.86 -2.67 9.10
N LEU A 31 -0.84 -2.43 9.92
CA LEU A 31 -0.13 -3.47 10.66
C LEU A 31 -1.05 -4.16 11.67
N ILE A 32 -1.82 -3.39 12.45
CA ILE A 32 -2.77 -3.92 13.44
C ILE A 32 -3.80 -4.80 12.75
N LEU A 33 -4.41 -4.31 11.66
CA LEU A 33 -5.40 -5.07 10.88
C LEU A 33 -4.79 -6.36 10.30
N THR A 34 -3.54 -6.30 9.85
CA THR A 34 -2.81 -7.45 9.32
C THR A 34 -2.55 -8.49 10.40
N ILE A 35 -2.08 -8.07 11.59
CA ILE A 35 -1.83 -8.97 12.73
C ILE A 35 -3.12 -9.65 13.20
N ILE A 36 -4.21 -8.89 13.32
CA ILE A 36 -5.54 -9.46 13.62
C ILE A 36 -5.92 -10.49 12.55
N GLY A 37 -5.63 -10.20 11.27
CA GLY A 37 -5.83 -11.13 10.16
C GLY A 37 -5.00 -12.40 10.26
N ILE A 38 -3.75 -12.33 10.71
CA ILE A 38 -2.88 -13.49 10.91
C ILE A 38 -3.44 -14.40 12.01
N ILE A 39 -3.81 -13.82 13.16
CA ILE A 39 -4.25 -14.59 14.34
C ILE A 39 -5.57 -15.32 14.08
N ASN A 40 -6.50 -14.66 13.38
CA ASN A 40 -7.85 -15.19 13.17
C ASN A 40 -8.00 -16.08 11.93
N ASN A 41 -6.93 -16.33 11.18
CA ASN A 41 -7.02 -17.00 9.88
C ASN A 41 -6.42 -18.40 9.91
N THR A 42 -7.24 -19.38 9.55
CA THR A 42 -6.85 -20.80 9.45
C THR A 42 -6.42 -21.20 8.03
N ASN A 43 -6.61 -20.33 7.04
CA ASN A 43 -6.26 -20.63 5.65
C ASN A 43 -4.81 -20.21 5.33
N LEU A 44 -4.00 -21.19 4.91
CA LEU A 44 -2.57 -21.02 4.63
C LEU A 44 -2.29 -20.01 3.51
N HIS A 45 -3.07 -20.00 2.42
CA HIS A 45 -2.88 -19.03 1.33
C HIS A 45 -3.09 -17.59 1.79
N ARG A 46 -4.08 -17.35 2.66
CA ARG A 46 -4.34 -16.03 3.24
C ARG A 46 -3.30 -15.63 4.27
N ALA A 47 -2.77 -16.58 5.03
CA ALA A 47 -1.69 -16.32 5.99
C ALA A 47 -0.43 -15.82 5.28
N ILE A 48 -0.08 -16.41 4.12
CA ILE A 48 1.03 -15.94 3.27
C ILE A 48 0.80 -14.49 2.84
N ILE A 49 -0.41 -14.13 2.39
CA ILE A 49 -0.73 -12.75 2.00
C ILE A 49 -0.57 -11.79 3.18
N TYR A 50 -1.09 -12.13 4.36
CA TYR A 50 -0.95 -11.26 5.53
C TYR A 50 0.51 -11.10 5.98
N ILE A 51 1.32 -12.16 5.94
CA ILE A 51 2.76 -12.05 6.24
C ILE A 51 3.44 -11.11 5.25
N GLY A 52 3.12 -11.23 3.95
CA GLY A 52 3.61 -10.32 2.92
C GLY A 52 3.17 -8.86 3.14
N GLN A 53 1.93 -8.63 3.53
CA GLN A 53 1.41 -7.30 3.90
C GLN A 53 2.15 -6.73 5.12
N ALA A 54 2.38 -7.55 6.15
CA ALA A 54 3.11 -7.13 7.34
C ALA A 54 4.55 -6.73 6.98
N ALA A 55 5.23 -7.54 6.16
CA ALA A 55 6.57 -7.22 5.66
C ALA A 55 6.58 -5.91 4.85
N ALA A 56 5.61 -5.70 3.95
CA ALA A 56 5.49 -4.46 3.19
C ALA A 56 5.29 -3.24 4.09
N CYS A 57 4.40 -3.33 5.09
CA CYS A 57 4.18 -2.27 6.08
C CYS A 57 5.45 -1.95 6.87
N ILE A 58 6.19 -2.96 7.35
CA ILE A 58 7.45 -2.76 8.07
C ILE A 58 8.48 -2.05 7.16
N LEU A 59 8.63 -2.51 5.91
CA LEU A 59 9.52 -1.86 4.95
C LEU A 59 9.14 -0.38 4.75
N ILE A 60 7.85 -0.08 4.57
CA ILE A 60 7.37 1.29 4.37
C ILE A 60 7.60 2.16 5.61
N ILE A 61 7.41 1.63 6.82
CA ILE A 61 7.71 2.36 8.07
C ILE A 61 9.22 2.64 8.17
N VAL A 62 10.04 1.62 8.01
CA VAL A 62 11.50 1.74 8.14
C VAL A 62 12.04 2.74 7.12
N PHE A 63 11.62 2.65 5.86
CA PHE A 63 12.11 3.54 4.81
C PHE A 63 11.46 4.93 4.85
N GLY A 64 10.18 5.02 5.19
CA GLY A 64 9.45 6.28 5.30
C GLY A 64 9.86 7.14 6.49
N VAL A 65 10.33 6.53 7.59
CA VAL A 65 10.77 7.27 8.79
C VAL A 65 12.29 7.47 8.79
N PHE A 66 13.08 6.41 8.62
CA PHE A 66 14.54 6.49 8.84
C PHE A 66 15.34 6.90 7.60
N ARG A 67 14.82 6.67 6.38
CA ARG A 67 15.54 6.94 5.12
C ARG A 67 14.86 8.03 4.28
N PHE A 68 13.90 8.77 4.84
CA PHE A 68 13.23 9.85 4.13
C PHE A 68 14.20 10.96 3.69
N LYS A 69 15.27 11.21 4.46
CA LYS A 69 16.26 12.25 4.17
C LYS A 69 17.21 11.89 3.03
N ASP A 70 17.40 10.60 2.75
CA ASP A 70 18.26 10.18 1.65
C ASP A 70 17.54 10.45 0.31
N ARG A 71 18.21 11.13 -0.62
CA ARG A 71 17.76 11.30 -2.03
C ARG A 71 17.62 9.97 -2.79
N ASN A 72 17.69 8.83 -2.10
CA ASN A 72 17.88 7.53 -2.70
C ASN A 72 16.55 6.92 -3.17
N ARG A 73 16.13 7.32 -4.38
CA ARG A 73 14.98 6.77 -5.13
C ARG A 73 15.03 5.25 -5.29
N LYS A 74 16.21 4.63 -5.13
CA LYS A 74 16.38 3.17 -5.14
C LYS A 74 15.50 2.48 -4.10
N PHE A 75 15.34 3.04 -2.91
CA PHE A 75 14.53 2.41 -1.86
C PHE A 75 13.04 2.44 -2.15
N LEU A 76 12.52 3.56 -2.67
CA LEU A 76 11.11 3.63 -3.04
C LEU A 76 10.79 2.70 -4.21
N ARG A 77 11.75 2.49 -5.14
CA ARG A 77 11.63 1.45 -6.19
C ARG A 77 11.57 0.05 -5.60
N ILE A 78 12.40 -0.26 -4.59
CA ILE A 78 12.35 -1.55 -3.90
C ILE A 78 10.98 -1.75 -3.24
N VAL A 79 10.47 -0.74 -2.51
CA VAL A 79 9.15 -0.81 -1.87
C VAL A 79 8.04 -1.07 -2.90
N LEU A 80 8.03 -0.32 -4.00
CA LEU A 80 7.03 -0.49 -5.06
C LEU A 80 7.12 -1.86 -5.75
N ASN A 81 8.32 -2.36 -6.02
CA ASN A 81 8.50 -3.69 -6.62
C ASN A 81 8.12 -4.81 -5.66
N SER A 82 8.43 -4.68 -4.36
CA SER A 82 7.98 -5.62 -3.34
C SER A 82 6.45 -5.61 -3.21
N TYR A 83 5.82 -4.43 -3.30
CA TYR A 83 4.37 -4.32 -3.31
C TYR A 83 3.76 -4.91 -4.59
N ALA A 84 4.39 -4.70 -5.76
CA ALA A 84 3.97 -5.33 -7.01
C ALA A 84 3.97 -6.86 -6.92
N LEU A 85 5.02 -7.44 -6.32
CA LEU A 85 5.11 -8.87 -6.08
C LEU A 85 4.00 -9.36 -5.13
N LEU A 86 3.69 -8.59 -4.08
CA LEU A 86 2.59 -8.90 -3.17
C LEU A 86 1.23 -8.91 -3.88
N GLU A 87 0.97 -7.94 -4.76
CA GLU A 87 -0.27 -7.88 -5.55
C GLU A 87 -0.37 -9.03 -6.56
N ALA A 88 0.74 -9.39 -7.21
CA ALA A 88 0.80 -10.57 -8.07
C ALA A 88 0.52 -11.86 -7.29
N LEU A 89 1.07 -11.98 -6.08
CA LEU A 89 0.82 -13.11 -5.19
C LEU A 89 -0.64 -13.14 -4.71
N ARG A 90 -1.23 -11.99 -4.39
CA ARG A 90 -2.67 -11.86 -4.08
C ARG A 90 -3.52 -12.35 -5.26
N ALA A 91 -3.17 -11.98 -6.50
CA ALA A 91 -3.90 -12.44 -7.68
C ALA A 91 -3.83 -13.96 -7.85
N ALA A 92 -2.64 -14.55 -7.67
CA ALA A 92 -2.39 -15.98 -7.84
C ALA A 92 -3.08 -16.82 -6.75
N LEU A 93 -3.01 -16.36 -5.49
CA LEU A 93 -3.54 -17.07 -4.33
C LEU A 93 -5.01 -16.75 -4.03
N LEU A 94 -5.65 -15.86 -4.80
CA LEU A 94 -7.05 -15.52 -4.62
C LEU A 94 -7.92 -16.74 -4.94
N ASN A 95 -8.41 -17.39 -3.87
CA ASN A 95 -9.42 -18.41 -4.00
C ASN A 95 -10.78 -17.77 -4.34
N THR A 96 -11.37 -18.23 -5.45
CA THR A 96 -12.66 -17.78 -5.98
C THR A 96 -13.73 -18.88 -5.92
N ASP A 97 -13.48 -19.97 -5.19
CA ASP A 97 -14.46 -21.04 -4.97
C ASP A 97 -15.73 -20.48 -4.33
N GLY A 98 -16.90 -20.84 -4.89
CA GLY A 98 -18.19 -20.36 -4.42
C GLY A 98 -18.49 -18.89 -4.71
N VAL A 99 -17.66 -18.20 -5.50
CA VAL A 99 -17.86 -16.82 -5.95
C VAL A 99 -18.28 -16.84 -7.43
N ASN A 100 -19.08 -15.84 -7.84
CA ASN A 100 -19.42 -15.68 -9.26
C ASN A 100 -18.13 -15.60 -10.11
N PRO A 101 -17.97 -16.43 -11.16
CA PRO A 101 -16.74 -16.49 -11.96
C PRO A 101 -16.31 -15.13 -12.52
N TRP A 102 -17.27 -14.28 -12.92
CA TRP A 102 -17.00 -12.95 -13.45
C TRP A 102 -16.41 -12.01 -12.40
N VAL A 103 -16.91 -12.08 -11.17
CA VAL A 103 -16.41 -11.30 -10.04
C VAL A 103 -15.01 -11.75 -9.64
N GLY A 104 -14.79 -13.07 -9.59
CA GLY A 104 -13.47 -13.65 -9.32
C GLY A 104 -12.44 -13.25 -10.37
N ALA A 105 -12.80 -13.32 -11.66
CA ALA A 105 -11.95 -12.89 -12.76
C ALA A 105 -11.66 -11.38 -12.70
N LEU A 106 -12.67 -10.55 -12.42
CA LEU A 106 -12.51 -9.11 -12.28
C LEU A 106 -11.54 -8.75 -11.13
N ALA A 107 -11.67 -9.38 -9.97
CA ALA A 107 -10.76 -9.15 -8.85
C ALA A 107 -9.31 -9.53 -9.19
N LYS A 108 -9.09 -10.68 -9.84
CA LYS A 108 -7.76 -11.11 -10.32
C LYS A 108 -7.19 -10.13 -11.37
N PHE A 109 -8.04 -9.65 -12.27
CA PHE A 109 -7.64 -8.65 -13.26
C PHE A 109 -7.22 -7.34 -12.61
N ILE A 110 -8.00 -6.81 -11.66
CA ILE A 110 -7.65 -5.58 -10.94
C ILE A 110 -6.33 -5.74 -10.17
N LEU A 111 -6.11 -6.87 -9.49
CA LEU A 111 -4.86 -7.19 -8.81
C LEU A 111 -3.66 -7.23 -9.77
N ALA A 112 -3.83 -7.82 -10.96
CA ALA A 112 -2.78 -7.83 -11.98
C ALA A 112 -2.48 -6.41 -12.50
N VAL A 113 -3.52 -5.60 -12.72
CA VAL A 113 -3.36 -4.19 -13.12
C VAL A 113 -2.68 -3.38 -12.00
N LEU A 114 -2.99 -3.64 -10.73
CA LEU A 114 -2.31 -3.04 -9.57
C LEU A 114 -0.82 -3.38 -9.57
N ALA A 115 -0.46 -4.65 -9.74
CA ALA A 115 0.94 -5.07 -9.81
C ALA A 115 1.69 -4.34 -10.94
N CYS A 116 1.10 -4.28 -12.14
CA CYS A 116 1.67 -3.52 -13.27
C CYS A 116 1.79 -2.02 -12.96
N ASN A 117 0.78 -1.43 -12.31
CA ASN A 117 0.78 -0.03 -11.95
C ASN A 117 1.93 0.29 -10.97
N CYS A 118 2.18 -0.57 -9.98
CA CYS A 118 3.29 -0.44 -9.04
C CYS A 118 4.64 -0.39 -9.75
N VAL A 119 4.87 -1.29 -10.72
CA VAL A 119 6.10 -1.32 -11.54
C VAL A 119 6.21 -0.03 -12.38
N LEU A 120 5.10 0.41 -13.00
CA LEU A 120 5.08 1.65 -13.78
C LEU A 120 5.42 2.89 -12.93
N VAL A 121 4.92 2.96 -11.67
CA VAL A 121 5.31 4.03 -10.73
C VAL A 121 6.80 3.94 -10.43
N ALA A 122 7.34 2.74 -10.21
CA ALA A 122 8.76 2.55 -9.90
C ALA A 122 9.68 3.01 -11.05
N GLU A 123 9.32 2.69 -12.29
CA GLU A 123 10.06 3.10 -13.48
C GLU A 123 9.93 4.61 -13.76
N ARG A 124 8.71 5.16 -13.64
CA ARG A 124 8.43 6.56 -13.96
C ARG A 124 8.58 7.52 -12.78
N MET A 125 9.10 7.06 -11.65
CA MET A 125 9.28 7.83 -10.41
C MET A 125 9.99 9.18 -10.60
N GLU A 126 10.83 9.30 -11.63
CA GLU A 126 11.60 10.51 -11.91
C GLU A 126 10.84 11.54 -12.76
N LYS A 127 9.71 11.15 -13.35
CA LYS A 127 8.88 11.98 -14.22
C LYS A 127 7.77 12.61 -13.38
N GLY A 128 7.37 13.85 -13.71
CA GLY A 128 6.27 14.55 -13.01
C GLY A 128 4.93 13.81 -13.05
N SER A 129 4.76 12.85 -13.97
CA SER A 129 3.58 11.99 -14.01
C SER A 129 3.52 10.92 -12.91
N SER A 130 4.58 10.70 -12.12
CA SER A 130 4.62 9.63 -11.12
C SER A 130 3.56 9.77 -10.03
N GLU A 131 3.25 11.01 -9.60
CA GLU A 131 2.23 11.25 -8.58
C GLU A 131 0.83 10.82 -9.07
N LYS A 132 0.49 11.19 -10.31
CA LYS A 132 -0.79 10.79 -10.94
C LYS A 132 -0.90 9.28 -11.08
N ILE A 133 0.20 8.61 -11.43
CA ILE A 133 0.22 7.15 -11.55
C ILE A 133 0.08 6.52 -10.16
N SER A 134 0.75 7.04 -9.11
CA SER A 134 0.58 6.54 -7.73
C SER A 134 -0.83 6.74 -7.18
N LEU A 135 -1.54 7.81 -7.59
CA LEU A 135 -2.95 8.00 -7.25
C LEU A 135 -3.82 6.88 -7.89
N GLY A 136 -3.44 6.44 -9.09
CA GLY A 136 -4.06 5.28 -9.74
C GLY A 136 -4.00 4.01 -8.91
N MET A 137 -2.92 3.77 -8.17
CA MET A 137 -2.83 2.63 -7.23
C MET A 137 -3.91 2.71 -6.14
N VAL A 138 -4.09 3.89 -5.54
CA VAL A 138 -5.11 4.12 -4.50
C VAL A 138 -6.51 3.87 -5.05
N ILE A 139 -6.80 4.41 -6.23
CA ILE A 139 -8.10 4.23 -6.90
C ILE A 139 -8.36 2.74 -7.16
N LEU A 140 -7.37 2.03 -7.70
CA LEU A 140 -7.51 0.60 -8.00
C LEU A 140 -7.72 -0.24 -6.73
N GLU A 141 -7.03 0.05 -5.62
CA GLU A 141 -7.27 -0.63 -4.33
C GLU A 141 -8.67 -0.34 -3.78
N ILE A 142 -9.18 0.90 -3.93
CA ILE A 142 -10.56 1.23 -3.52
C ILE A 142 -11.57 0.46 -4.36
N VAL A 143 -11.39 0.43 -5.68
CA VAL A 143 -12.26 -0.35 -6.59
C VAL A 143 -12.21 -1.83 -6.23
N LEU A 144 -11.01 -2.37 -5.98
CA LEU A 144 -10.84 -3.74 -5.56
C LEU A 144 -11.57 -4.01 -4.24
N TYR A 145 -11.45 -3.12 -3.25
CA TYR A 145 -12.18 -3.23 -1.99
C TYR A 145 -13.69 -3.27 -2.19
N ILE A 146 -14.25 -2.44 -3.06
CA ILE A 146 -15.67 -2.46 -3.42
C ILE A 146 -16.04 -3.82 -4.06
N VAL A 147 -15.24 -4.32 -4.99
CA VAL A 147 -15.46 -5.63 -5.62
C VAL A 147 -15.44 -6.76 -4.57
N PHE A 148 -14.54 -6.70 -3.59
CA PHE A 148 -14.53 -7.67 -2.49
C PHE A 148 -15.75 -7.56 -1.58
N LEU A 149 -16.21 -6.35 -1.25
CA LEU A 149 -17.38 -6.15 -0.40
C LEU A 149 -18.67 -6.64 -1.05
N VAL A 150 -18.88 -6.34 -2.34
CA VAL A 150 -20.11 -6.67 -3.06
C VAL A 150 -20.07 -8.11 -3.58
N GLY A 151 -18.91 -8.56 -4.02
CA GLY A 151 -18.76 -9.76 -4.82
C GLY A 151 -18.38 -11.03 -4.05
N PHE A 152 -17.81 -10.90 -2.84
CA PHE A 152 -17.34 -12.05 -2.06
C PHE A 152 -18.21 -12.21 -0.80
N PRO A 153 -19.18 -13.13 -0.76
CA PRO A 153 -20.09 -13.29 0.37
C PRO A 153 -19.35 -13.62 1.67
N GLY A 154 -18.21 -14.33 1.60
CA GLY A 154 -17.37 -14.57 2.78
C GLY A 154 -16.84 -13.28 3.42
N VAL A 155 -16.65 -12.19 2.66
CA VAL A 155 -16.22 -10.88 3.18
C VAL A 155 -17.37 -10.28 3.99
N MET A 156 -18.58 -10.27 3.44
CA MET A 156 -19.76 -9.81 4.18
C MET A 156 -20.14 -10.72 5.36
N LEU A 157 -19.88 -12.02 5.31
CA LEU A 157 -20.27 -12.95 6.37
C LEU A 157 -19.17 -13.19 7.42
N GLY A 158 -18.09 -12.41 7.42
CA GLY A 158 -17.03 -12.42 8.44
C GLY A 158 -16.04 -13.59 8.35
N HIS A 159 -16.17 -14.47 7.36
CA HIS A 159 -15.28 -15.61 7.11
C HIS A 159 -14.05 -15.24 6.26
N LEU A 160 -14.15 -14.16 5.47
CA LEU A 160 -13.03 -13.39 4.94
C LEU A 160 -12.92 -12.15 5.80
N ASN A 161 -11.75 -11.94 6.38
CA ASN A 161 -11.51 -10.73 7.15
C ASN A 161 -11.70 -9.52 6.21
N ARG A 162 -12.75 -8.72 6.45
CA ARG A 162 -13.10 -7.53 5.64
C ARG A 162 -11.97 -6.53 5.51
N PHE A 163 -10.98 -6.66 6.39
CA PHE A 163 -9.82 -5.80 6.48
C PHE A 163 -8.71 -6.16 5.48
N LEU A 164 -8.71 -7.34 4.84
CA LEU A 164 -7.63 -7.71 3.91
C LEU A 164 -7.48 -6.74 2.72
N PRO A 165 -8.56 -6.31 2.04
CA PRO A 165 -8.44 -5.31 0.98
C PRO A 165 -8.31 -3.88 1.55
N LEU A 166 -8.83 -3.60 2.76
CA LEU A 166 -8.63 -2.31 3.42
C LEU A 166 -7.14 -2.04 3.71
N VAL A 167 -6.39 -3.07 4.12
CA VAL A 167 -4.93 -2.98 4.30
C VAL A 167 -4.24 -2.56 3.00
N GLY A 168 -4.66 -3.08 1.85
CA GLY A 168 -4.16 -2.65 0.54
C GLY A 168 -4.39 -1.16 0.27
N VAL A 169 -5.59 -0.64 0.57
CA VAL A 169 -5.89 0.80 0.47
C VAL A 169 -4.96 1.64 1.36
N LEU A 170 -4.72 1.19 2.60
CA LEU A 170 -3.83 1.90 3.53
C LEU A 170 -2.38 1.90 3.03
N ILE A 171 -1.89 0.78 2.50
CA ILE A 171 -0.55 0.66 1.90
C ILE A 171 -0.42 1.57 0.67
N ALA A 172 -1.35 1.51 -0.27
CA ALA A 172 -1.32 2.35 -1.46
C ALA A 172 -1.41 3.85 -1.11
N GLY A 173 -2.26 4.23 -0.14
CA GLY A 173 -2.36 5.61 0.34
C GLY A 173 -1.06 6.12 0.95
N SER A 174 -0.39 5.29 1.74
CA SER A 174 0.92 5.57 2.33
C SER A 174 2.00 5.77 1.25
N ILE A 175 2.03 4.91 0.23
CA ILE A 175 2.94 5.03 -0.92
C ILE A 175 2.69 6.33 -1.69
N ALA A 176 1.42 6.70 -1.93
CA ALA A 176 1.07 7.93 -2.63
C ALA A 176 1.52 9.18 -1.85
N ILE A 177 1.34 9.19 -0.52
CA ILE A 177 1.83 10.27 0.36
C ILE A 177 3.36 10.37 0.30
N LEU A 178 4.07 9.24 0.36
CA LEU A 178 5.53 9.19 0.23
C LEU A 178 6.01 9.74 -1.12
N GLN A 179 5.37 9.34 -2.22
CA GLN A 179 5.73 9.79 -3.56
C GLN A 179 5.53 11.30 -3.71
N LYS A 180 4.40 11.83 -3.22
CA LYS A 180 4.10 13.26 -3.21
C LYS A 180 5.14 14.05 -2.40
N GLY A 181 5.42 13.61 -1.18
CA GLY A 181 6.42 14.24 -0.31
C GLY A 181 7.82 14.28 -0.96
N LYS A 182 8.23 13.19 -1.62
CA LYS A 182 9.52 13.12 -2.33
C LYS A 182 9.56 14.02 -3.57
N ASN A 183 8.47 14.15 -4.33
CA ASN A 183 8.42 15.03 -5.50
C ASN A 183 8.51 16.51 -5.07
N SER A 184 7.78 16.91 -4.02
CA SER A 184 7.85 18.27 -3.47
C SER A 184 9.24 18.64 -2.93
N GLN A 185 9.97 17.70 -2.32
CA GLN A 185 11.35 17.95 -1.88
C GLN A 185 12.36 18.11 -3.03
N LEU A 186 12.07 17.56 -4.21
CA LEU A 186 12.98 17.56 -5.35
C LEU A 186 12.69 18.70 -6.34
N GLY A 187 11.78 19.63 -6.00
CA GLY A 187 11.44 20.78 -6.84
C GLY A 187 10.80 20.41 -8.18
N LYS A 188 10.16 19.23 -8.26
CA LYS A 188 9.38 18.81 -9.42
C LYS A 188 7.91 19.05 -9.09
N GLU A 189 7.47 20.29 -9.29
CA GLU A 189 6.04 20.63 -9.36
C GLU A 189 5.45 20.15 -10.70
#